data_AF-A0A058ZK22-F1
#
_entry.id   AF-A0A058ZK22-F1
#
_cell.length_a   1.000
_cell.length_b   1.000
_cell.length_c   1.000
_cell.angle_alpha   90.00
_cell.angle_beta   90.00
_cell.angle_gamma   90.00
#
_symmetry.space_group_name_H-M   'P 1'
#
loop_
_entity.id
_entity.type
_entity.pdbx_description
1 polymer ?
#
loop_
_entity_poly.entity_id
_entity_poly.type
_entity_poly.pdbx_seq_one_letter_code
_entity_poly.pdbx_strand_id
1 'polypeptide(L)'
;MPDTFRLTLAQLNPTVGALQANADKARAAWVQAREAGADMIALPEMFVTGYQTQDLIMKPVFVAEAVRVIEALAADCADGPAMGIGGPCYEGIALHNAYYILQGGKVVHRVLKHHLPNETVFDEVRLFDSGDVSGPYNINGVRIGSPVCEDSWHPDVAETLAETGAEILVVPNGSPYYRNKMDTRRNHMVARVVETGLPLVYLNMVGGQDDQVFDGGTFVLNPHGQLALQLPVFEECIQHINFTRTTDGWQAEAGELAHMPDEWEQDYRTMVTALRDYMGKTGFKKVVLGLSGGIDSAIVATIACDALGAENVRCVMLPSEYTSQESLDDAEAVAKALGCHYDYVPIAQGRAAITDTLAPLFEGRDADVTEENIQSRLRGLLLMALSNKFGEMLLTTGNKSEVAVGYATIYGDMNGGYNPIKDMYKTRVFETCRWRNANHRDWMMGPAGEVIPPRVIDKPPSAELREDQKDEDSLPPYDVLDAILTGLVDDEKSVADLVADGFDRDMVKKVEHLIYISEYKRFQSAPGTRLTKRSFWLDRRYPIVSRWRDPS
;
A
#
# COMPACT_ATOMS: atom_id res chain seq x y z
N MET A 1 44.15 -5.68 -2.05
CA MET A 1 42.68 -5.64 -1.95
C MET A 1 42.31 -4.26 -1.45
N PRO A 2 41.18 -3.67 -1.86
CA PRO A 2 40.74 -2.40 -1.32
C PRO A 2 40.40 -2.53 0.17
N ASP A 3 40.74 -1.52 0.96
CA ASP A 3 40.39 -1.43 2.38
C ASP A 3 39.12 -0.60 2.62
N THR A 4 38.58 0.03 1.57
CA THR A 4 37.35 0.83 1.60
C THR A 4 36.46 0.49 0.41
N PHE A 5 35.15 0.58 0.59
CA PHE A 5 34.16 0.40 -0.48
C PHE A 5 32.99 1.36 -0.28
N ARG A 6 32.71 2.22 -1.26
CA ARG A 6 31.59 3.18 -1.17
C ARG A 6 30.39 2.68 -1.96
N LEU A 7 29.29 2.45 -1.26
CA LEU A 7 28.01 2.06 -1.84
C LEU A 7 27.03 3.23 -1.81
N THR A 8 26.36 3.46 -2.93
CA THR A 8 25.20 4.37 -3.00
C THR A 8 23.92 3.56 -2.95
N LEU A 9 23.04 3.90 -2.01
CA LEU A 9 21.73 3.32 -1.80
C LEU A 9 20.69 4.22 -2.44
N ALA A 10 19.94 3.71 -3.41
CA ALA A 10 18.90 4.46 -4.09
C ALA A 10 17.51 3.93 -3.69
N GLN A 11 16.98 4.42 -2.57
CA GLN A 11 15.60 4.17 -2.16
C GLN A 11 14.69 5.05 -3.01
N LEU A 12 14.10 4.47 -4.06
CA LEU A 12 13.40 5.21 -5.10
C LEU A 12 12.03 4.61 -5.41
N ASN A 13 11.19 5.42 -6.05
CA ASN A 13 9.80 5.15 -6.40
C ASN A 13 9.64 4.93 -7.91
N PRO A 14 9.74 3.68 -8.40
CA PRO A 14 9.47 3.36 -9.79
C PRO A 14 7.97 3.28 -10.06
N THR A 15 7.60 3.41 -11.33
CA THR A 15 6.22 3.24 -11.80
C THR A 15 6.12 1.96 -12.62
N VAL A 16 5.15 1.10 -12.30
CA VAL A 16 4.95 -0.15 -13.04
C VAL A 16 4.76 0.12 -14.53
N GLY A 17 5.58 -0.54 -15.36
CA GLY A 17 5.53 -0.45 -16.82
C GLY A 17 6.21 0.78 -17.43
N ALA A 18 6.63 1.77 -16.64
CA ALA A 18 7.28 2.99 -17.14
C ALA A 18 8.79 2.81 -17.39
N LEU A 19 9.15 1.80 -18.20
CA LEU A 19 10.53 1.30 -18.34
C LEU A 19 11.58 2.39 -18.54
N GLN A 20 11.36 3.29 -19.50
CA GLN A 20 12.31 4.36 -19.80
C GLN A 20 12.39 5.39 -18.66
N ALA A 21 11.25 5.79 -18.08
CA ALA A 21 11.22 6.75 -16.98
C ALA A 21 11.92 6.19 -15.73
N ASN A 22 11.75 4.89 -15.44
CA ASN A 22 12.45 4.22 -14.35
C ASN A 22 13.96 4.15 -14.65
N ALA A 23 14.36 3.86 -15.88
CA ALA A 23 15.78 3.88 -16.28
C ALA A 23 16.40 5.28 -16.21
N ASP A 24 15.66 6.32 -16.58
CA ASP A 24 16.10 7.72 -16.46
C ASP A 24 16.25 8.12 -14.99
N LYS A 25 15.35 7.66 -14.11
CA LYS A 25 15.46 7.84 -12.66
C LYS A 25 16.69 7.09 -12.10
N ALA A 26 16.95 5.86 -12.54
CA ALA A 26 18.16 5.11 -12.17
C ALA A 26 19.44 5.82 -12.64
N ARG A 27 19.46 6.34 -13.87
CA ARG A 27 20.56 7.12 -14.44
C ARG A 27 20.83 8.39 -13.63
N ALA A 28 19.79 9.13 -13.24
CA ALA A 28 19.94 10.33 -12.43
C ALA A 28 20.59 10.01 -11.08
N ALA A 29 20.18 8.91 -10.45
CA ALA A 29 20.80 8.44 -9.21
C ALA A 29 22.26 7.98 -9.42
N TRP A 30 22.54 7.32 -10.55
CA TRP A 30 23.89 6.92 -10.93
C TRP A 30 24.84 8.11 -11.14
N VAL A 31 24.36 9.20 -11.71
CA VAL A 31 25.15 10.44 -11.85
C VAL A 31 25.58 10.96 -10.48
N GLN A 32 24.66 10.98 -9.50
CA GLN A 32 24.99 11.38 -8.12
C GLN A 32 25.99 10.40 -7.47
N ALA A 33 25.82 9.09 -7.68
CA ALA A 33 26.77 8.09 -7.20
C ALA A 33 28.17 8.28 -7.78
N ARG A 34 28.27 8.61 -9.08
CA ARG A 34 29.55 8.90 -9.75
C ARG A 34 30.20 10.15 -9.19
N GLU A 35 29.44 11.22 -8.99
CA GLU A 35 29.93 12.47 -8.39
C GLU A 35 30.41 12.27 -6.94
N ALA A 36 29.74 11.39 -6.20
CA ALA A 36 30.16 10.97 -4.87
C ALA A 36 31.36 10.01 -4.86
N GLY A 37 31.89 9.61 -6.02
CA GLY A 37 33.00 8.66 -6.13
C GLY A 37 32.65 7.28 -5.56
N ALA A 38 31.40 6.84 -5.70
CA ALA A 38 30.99 5.51 -5.29
C ALA A 38 31.67 4.42 -6.13
N ASP A 39 31.84 3.24 -5.55
CA ASP A 39 32.23 2.02 -6.26
C ASP A 39 31.03 1.35 -6.93
N MET A 40 29.88 1.39 -6.24
CA MET A 40 28.62 0.81 -6.70
C MET A 40 27.42 1.68 -6.29
N ILE A 41 26.38 1.67 -7.11
CA ILE A 41 25.02 2.07 -6.73
C ILE A 41 24.10 0.84 -6.76
N ALA A 42 23.26 0.69 -5.74
CA ALA A 42 22.24 -0.34 -5.67
C ALA A 42 20.85 0.28 -5.77
N LEU A 43 19.99 -0.31 -6.61
CA LEU A 43 18.57 -0.02 -6.71
C LEU A 43 17.72 -1.20 -6.20
N PRO A 44 16.43 -0.98 -5.87
CA PRO A 44 15.53 -2.01 -5.35
C PRO A 44 15.21 -3.14 -6.34
N GLU A 45 14.47 -4.13 -5.83
CA GLU A 45 13.94 -5.26 -6.61
C GLU A 45 13.04 -4.79 -7.76
N MET A 46 13.16 -5.43 -8.93
CA MET A 46 12.36 -5.16 -10.13
C MET A 46 12.26 -3.67 -10.53
N PHE A 47 13.23 -2.85 -10.13
CA PHE A 47 13.15 -1.39 -10.26
C PHE A 47 12.91 -0.92 -11.71
N VAL A 48 13.51 -1.55 -12.72
CA VAL A 48 13.33 -1.12 -14.12
C VAL A 48 11.87 -1.25 -14.57
N THR A 49 11.17 -2.29 -14.12
CA THR A 49 9.77 -2.52 -14.46
C THR A 49 8.81 -1.85 -13.49
N GLY A 50 9.27 -1.46 -12.30
CA GLY A 50 8.41 -1.26 -11.13
C GLY A 50 7.90 -2.59 -10.58
N TYR A 51 7.23 -2.52 -9.43
CA TYR A 51 6.76 -3.70 -8.70
C TYR A 51 5.43 -3.39 -7.99
N GLN A 52 4.41 -4.26 -7.96
CA GLN A 52 4.30 -5.56 -8.64
C GLN A 52 3.64 -5.45 -10.02
N THR A 53 4.18 -6.16 -11.00
CA THR A 53 3.71 -6.14 -12.40
C THR A 53 2.47 -6.98 -12.67
N GLN A 54 2.09 -7.87 -11.74
CA GLN A 54 1.07 -8.91 -11.96
C GLN A 54 1.35 -9.69 -13.28
N ASP A 55 0.30 -10.12 -13.99
CA ASP A 55 0.39 -10.86 -15.26
C ASP A 55 1.05 -10.06 -16.41
N LEU A 56 1.31 -8.75 -16.27
CA LEU A 56 2.05 -7.99 -17.29
C LEU A 56 3.41 -8.60 -17.57
N ILE A 57 4.05 -9.17 -16.54
CA ILE A 57 5.38 -9.79 -16.66
C ILE A 57 5.39 -11.02 -17.57
N MET A 58 4.24 -11.67 -17.74
CA MET A 58 4.11 -12.82 -18.61
C MET A 58 4.05 -12.45 -20.10
N LYS A 59 3.98 -11.16 -20.45
CA LYS A 59 4.04 -10.72 -21.85
C LYS A 59 5.50 -10.74 -22.33
N PRO A 60 5.88 -11.61 -23.29
CA PRO A 60 7.29 -11.72 -23.70
C PRO A 60 7.88 -10.40 -24.21
N VAL A 61 7.07 -9.58 -24.89
CA VAL A 61 7.49 -8.25 -25.35
C VAL A 61 7.82 -7.29 -24.21
N PHE A 62 7.11 -7.38 -23.09
CA PHE A 62 7.36 -6.52 -21.93
C PHE A 62 8.72 -6.86 -21.29
N VAL A 63 9.00 -8.15 -21.13
CA VAL A 63 10.29 -8.64 -20.64
C VAL A 63 11.42 -8.26 -21.60
N ALA A 64 11.24 -8.48 -22.91
CA ALA A 64 12.24 -8.15 -23.91
C ALA A 64 12.59 -6.65 -23.91
N GLU A 65 11.59 -5.77 -23.81
CA GLU A 65 11.81 -4.33 -23.69
C GLU A 65 12.49 -3.94 -22.37
N ALA A 66 12.12 -4.57 -21.26
CA ALA A 66 12.77 -4.31 -19.97
C ALA A 66 14.27 -4.68 -20.01
N VAL A 67 14.61 -5.84 -20.59
CA VAL A 67 16.00 -6.27 -20.78
C VAL A 67 16.75 -5.31 -21.71
N ARG A 68 16.14 -4.90 -22.83
CA ARG A 68 16.74 -3.93 -23.76
C ARG A 68 17.04 -2.59 -23.07
N VAL A 69 16.15 -2.13 -22.20
CA VAL A 69 16.33 -0.90 -21.42
C VAL A 69 17.46 -1.06 -20.40
N ILE A 70 17.58 -2.21 -19.73
CA ILE A 70 18.72 -2.51 -18.83
C ILE A 70 20.05 -2.48 -19.61
N GLU A 71 20.11 -3.11 -20.78
CA GLU A 71 21.32 -3.15 -21.62
C GLU A 71 21.71 -1.76 -22.13
N ALA A 72 20.74 -0.94 -22.54
CA ALA A 72 20.98 0.45 -22.91
C ALA A 72 21.50 1.28 -21.72
N LEU A 73 20.89 1.10 -20.54
CA LEU A 73 21.35 1.76 -19.31
C LEU A 73 22.79 1.36 -18.97
N ALA A 74 23.15 0.09 -19.15
CA ALA A 74 24.52 -0.39 -18.96
C ALA A 74 25.52 0.34 -19.86
N ALA A 75 25.19 0.46 -21.16
CA ALA A 75 26.03 1.13 -22.15
C ALA A 75 26.21 2.62 -21.82
N ASP A 76 25.13 3.31 -21.46
CA ASP A 76 25.18 4.74 -21.20
C ASP A 76 25.82 5.10 -19.85
N CYS A 77 25.91 4.15 -18.92
CA CYS A 77 26.55 4.28 -17.60
C CYS A 77 27.93 3.58 -17.56
N ALA A 78 28.64 3.52 -18.69
CA ALA A 78 29.93 2.81 -18.78
C ALA A 78 31.07 3.42 -17.94
N ASP A 79 31.09 4.76 -17.81
CA ASP A 79 32.19 5.52 -17.23
C ASP A 79 31.90 5.97 -15.78
N GLY A 80 31.70 5.01 -14.87
CA GLY A 80 31.42 5.31 -13.46
C GLY A 80 31.21 4.07 -12.58
N PRO A 81 30.51 4.20 -11.44
CA PRO A 81 30.28 3.08 -10.52
C PRO A 81 29.53 1.94 -11.19
N ALA A 82 29.74 0.73 -10.66
CA ALA A 82 28.85 -0.39 -11.00
C ALA A 82 27.41 -0.09 -10.56
N MET A 83 26.43 -0.64 -11.26
CA MET A 83 25.01 -0.49 -10.91
C MET A 83 24.37 -1.85 -10.68
N GLY A 84 23.74 -2.04 -9.52
CA GLY A 84 22.79 -3.12 -9.26
C GLY A 84 21.36 -2.66 -9.53
N ILE A 85 20.63 -3.32 -10.43
CA ILE A 85 19.25 -2.97 -10.77
C ILE A 85 18.40 -4.22 -10.99
N GLY A 86 17.19 -4.25 -10.40
CA GLY A 86 16.26 -5.36 -10.58
C GLY A 86 15.46 -5.29 -11.89
N GLY A 87 15.20 -6.45 -12.49
CA GLY A 87 14.36 -6.61 -13.68
C GLY A 87 14.14 -8.08 -14.06
N PRO A 88 13.29 -8.36 -15.06
CA PRO A 88 13.02 -9.73 -15.48
C PRO A 88 14.13 -10.30 -16.37
N CYS A 89 14.41 -11.59 -16.25
CA CYS A 89 15.39 -12.31 -17.07
C CYS A 89 14.79 -13.60 -17.65
N TYR A 90 15.01 -13.86 -18.95
CA TYR A 90 14.78 -15.18 -19.52
C TYR A 90 16.07 -16.01 -19.53
N GLU A 91 15.98 -17.26 -19.07
CA GLU A 91 16.97 -18.31 -19.32
C GLU A 91 16.31 -19.48 -20.07
N GLY A 92 16.53 -19.54 -21.38
CA GLY A 92 15.78 -20.45 -22.25
C GLY A 92 14.30 -20.09 -22.26
N ILE A 93 13.45 -20.92 -21.67
CA ILE A 93 12.01 -20.68 -21.51
C ILE A 93 11.64 -20.18 -20.10
N ALA A 94 12.56 -20.27 -19.14
CA ALA A 94 12.32 -19.94 -17.75
C ALA A 94 12.38 -18.42 -17.55
N LEU A 95 11.41 -17.87 -16.82
CA LEU A 95 11.32 -16.43 -16.53
C LEU A 95 11.68 -16.19 -15.06
N HIS A 96 12.66 -15.34 -14.80
CA HIS A 96 13.16 -15.09 -13.46
C HIS A 96 12.99 -13.63 -13.04
N ASN A 97 12.76 -13.41 -11.74
CA ASN A 97 13.01 -12.13 -11.07
C ASN A 97 14.52 -12.04 -10.82
N ALA A 98 15.19 -11.07 -11.45
CA ALA A 98 16.64 -11.01 -11.48
C ALA A 98 17.20 -9.67 -11.01
N TYR A 99 18.42 -9.70 -10.49
CA TYR A 99 19.22 -8.55 -10.16
C TYR A 99 20.45 -8.46 -11.07
N TYR A 100 20.48 -7.42 -11.89
CA TYR A 100 21.50 -7.19 -12.90
C TYR A 100 22.62 -6.33 -12.34
N ILE A 101 23.86 -6.76 -12.60
CA ILE A 101 25.05 -5.98 -12.28
C ILE A 101 25.62 -5.41 -13.57
N LEU A 102 25.61 -4.08 -13.69
CA LEU A 102 26.07 -3.33 -14.85
C LEU A 102 27.42 -2.70 -14.53
N GLN A 103 28.43 -2.93 -15.37
CA GLN A 103 29.76 -2.33 -15.19
C GLN A 103 30.49 -2.23 -16.52
N GLY A 104 31.12 -1.08 -16.79
CA GLY A 104 31.95 -0.87 -17.97
C GLY A 104 31.20 -1.06 -19.29
N GLY A 105 29.94 -0.60 -19.36
CA GLY A 105 29.15 -0.58 -20.59
C GLY A 105 28.32 -1.85 -20.86
N LYS A 106 28.28 -2.81 -19.93
CA LYS A 106 27.62 -4.11 -20.13
C LYS A 106 27.07 -4.70 -18.84
N VAL A 107 26.17 -5.66 -18.99
CA VAL A 107 25.77 -6.58 -17.91
C VAL A 107 26.93 -7.55 -17.65
N VAL A 108 27.49 -7.54 -16.44
CA VAL A 108 28.60 -8.41 -16.05
C VAL A 108 28.17 -9.61 -15.21
N HIS A 109 27.02 -9.50 -14.54
CA HIS A 109 26.45 -10.58 -13.73
C HIS A 109 24.93 -10.45 -13.64
N ARG A 110 24.27 -11.57 -13.34
CA ARG A 110 22.84 -11.67 -13.07
C ARG A 110 22.65 -12.59 -11.87
N VAL A 111 21.98 -12.11 -10.84
CA VAL A 111 21.51 -12.94 -9.71
C VAL A 111 20.04 -13.25 -9.97
N LEU A 112 19.66 -14.52 -9.91
CA LEU A 112 18.29 -14.95 -10.10
C LEU A 112 17.70 -15.27 -8.73
N LYS A 113 16.54 -14.69 -8.40
CA LYS A 113 15.86 -14.91 -7.13
C LYS A 113 15.55 -16.40 -6.95
N HIS A 114 15.88 -16.94 -5.78
CA HIS A 114 15.73 -18.37 -5.47
C HIS A 114 14.38 -18.64 -4.77
N HIS A 115 14.15 -17.97 -3.64
CA HIS A 115 12.90 -18.09 -2.89
C HIS A 115 11.85 -17.17 -3.49
N LEU A 116 10.79 -17.75 -4.03
CA LEU A 116 9.67 -17.03 -4.63
C LEU A 116 8.49 -16.98 -3.64
N PRO A 117 8.14 -15.80 -3.09
CA PRO A 117 7.03 -15.69 -2.16
C PRO A 117 5.72 -16.01 -2.86
N ASN A 118 4.89 -16.84 -2.22
CA ASN A 118 3.58 -17.24 -2.73
C ASN A 118 2.51 -17.20 -1.62
N GLU A 119 2.62 -16.18 -0.78
CA GLU A 119 1.69 -15.90 0.32
C GLU A 119 1.32 -14.42 0.36
N THR A 120 0.21 -14.09 1.04
CA THR A 120 -0.30 -12.72 1.17
C THR A 120 -0.58 -12.09 -0.20
N VAL A 121 0.13 -11.01 -0.55
CA VAL A 121 0.01 -10.29 -1.83
C VAL A 121 0.83 -10.91 -2.96
N PHE A 122 1.69 -11.89 -2.68
CA PHE A 122 2.63 -12.46 -3.65
C PHE A 122 2.12 -13.76 -4.28
N ASP A 123 2.28 -13.87 -5.60
CA ASP A 123 2.07 -15.11 -6.38
C ASP A 123 3.32 -15.40 -7.25
N GLU A 124 4.54 -15.20 -6.75
CA GLU A 124 5.72 -15.25 -7.62
C GLU A 124 5.96 -16.65 -8.21
N VAL A 125 5.57 -17.73 -7.53
CA VAL A 125 5.67 -19.11 -8.06
C VAL A 125 4.77 -19.32 -9.29
N ARG A 126 3.71 -18.52 -9.46
CA ARG A 126 2.88 -18.52 -10.67
C ARG A 126 3.58 -17.80 -11.83
N LEU A 127 4.36 -16.77 -11.53
CA LEU A 127 4.86 -15.80 -12.51
C LEU A 127 6.31 -16.08 -12.93
N PHE A 128 7.12 -16.64 -12.04
CA PHE A 128 8.55 -16.83 -12.20
C PHE A 128 8.98 -18.26 -11.86
N ASP A 129 10.10 -18.66 -12.45
CA ASP A 129 10.86 -19.84 -12.12
C ASP A 129 11.94 -19.49 -11.08
N SER A 130 12.19 -20.41 -10.15
CA SER A 130 13.29 -20.28 -9.16
C SER A 130 14.63 -20.28 -9.87
N GLY A 131 15.52 -19.36 -9.50
CA GLY A 131 16.94 -19.40 -9.86
C GLY A 131 17.71 -20.42 -9.01
N ASP A 132 18.86 -20.88 -9.50
CA ASP A 132 19.84 -21.59 -8.67
C ASP A 132 20.58 -20.59 -7.76
N VAL A 133 20.92 -21.00 -6.55
CA VAL A 133 21.73 -20.17 -5.63
C VAL A 133 23.12 -19.98 -6.23
N SER A 134 23.50 -18.72 -6.47
CA SER A 134 24.80 -18.34 -7.04
C SER A 134 25.74 -17.74 -5.99
N GLY A 135 27.05 -17.80 -6.26
CA GLY A 135 28.07 -17.14 -5.43
C GLY A 135 28.12 -15.62 -5.65
N PRO A 136 28.94 -14.90 -4.86
CA PRO A 136 29.05 -13.45 -4.96
C PRO A 136 29.72 -12.99 -6.27
N TYR A 137 29.47 -11.74 -6.65
CA TYR A 137 30.14 -11.07 -7.77
C TYR A 137 31.18 -10.07 -7.25
N ASN A 138 32.21 -9.79 -8.07
CA ASN A 138 33.32 -8.92 -7.68
C ASN A 138 33.16 -7.50 -8.25
N ILE A 139 33.14 -6.48 -7.37
CA ILE A 139 33.21 -5.07 -7.74
C ILE A 139 34.49 -4.48 -7.15
N ASN A 140 35.40 -4.04 -8.01
CA ASN A 140 36.66 -3.38 -7.62
C ASN A 140 37.51 -4.14 -6.59
N GLY A 141 37.38 -5.48 -6.51
CA GLY A 141 38.12 -6.32 -5.57
C GLY A 141 37.38 -6.64 -4.26
N VAL A 142 36.09 -6.29 -4.16
CA VAL A 142 35.18 -6.68 -3.07
C VAL A 142 34.10 -7.62 -3.60
N ARG A 143 33.89 -8.74 -2.91
CA ARG A 143 32.87 -9.74 -3.26
C ARG A 143 31.53 -9.39 -2.61
N ILE A 144 30.54 -9.04 -3.42
CA ILE A 144 29.20 -8.66 -2.97
C ILE A 144 28.24 -9.83 -3.23
N GLY A 145 27.50 -10.23 -2.19
CA GLY A 145 26.39 -11.17 -2.32
C GLY A 145 25.06 -10.42 -2.31
N SER A 146 24.12 -10.80 -3.18
CA SER A 146 22.85 -10.06 -3.33
C SER A 146 21.63 -10.97 -3.32
N PRO A 147 21.26 -11.54 -2.16
CA PRO A 147 20.00 -12.27 -2.06
C PRO A 147 18.85 -11.31 -2.37
N VAL A 148 17.92 -11.68 -3.23
CA VAL A 148 16.83 -10.81 -3.68
C VAL A 148 15.61 -11.00 -2.77
N CYS A 149 15.30 -9.98 -1.97
CA CYS A 149 14.12 -9.91 -1.11
C CYS A 149 13.90 -11.19 -0.28
N GLU A 150 12.90 -12.01 -0.62
CA GLU A 150 12.54 -13.27 0.06
C GLU A 150 13.73 -14.22 0.25
N ASP A 151 14.73 -14.19 -0.63
CA ASP A 151 15.97 -14.96 -0.47
C ASP A 151 16.62 -14.74 0.91
N SER A 152 16.55 -13.52 1.45
CA SER A 152 17.12 -13.15 2.74
C SER A 152 16.26 -13.53 3.95
N TRP A 153 15.01 -13.97 3.72
CA TRP A 153 14.12 -14.47 4.78
C TRP A 153 14.49 -15.90 5.19
N HIS A 154 15.19 -16.62 4.32
CA HIS A 154 15.75 -17.95 4.53
C HIS A 154 17.28 -17.91 4.74
N PRO A 155 17.85 -18.86 5.48
CA PRO A 155 19.29 -18.86 5.79
C PRO A 155 20.18 -19.34 4.62
N ASP A 156 19.69 -20.24 3.78
CA ASP A 156 20.45 -21.00 2.77
C ASP A 156 21.13 -20.13 1.70
N VAL A 157 20.44 -19.12 1.17
CA VAL A 157 21.03 -18.21 0.17
C VAL A 157 22.14 -17.38 0.81
N ALA A 158 21.91 -16.83 2.01
CA ALA A 158 22.90 -16.02 2.71
C ALA A 158 24.11 -16.84 3.17
N GLU A 159 23.87 -18.07 3.67
CA GLU A 159 24.90 -19.04 4.02
C GLU A 159 25.77 -19.38 2.80
N THR A 160 25.16 -19.76 1.68
CA THR A 160 25.89 -20.09 0.45
C THR A 160 26.75 -18.93 -0.03
N LEU A 161 26.21 -17.70 0.00
CA LEU A 161 26.96 -16.50 -0.36
C LEU A 161 28.16 -16.29 0.56
N ALA A 162 28.00 -16.43 1.88
CA ALA A 162 29.08 -16.30 2.85
C ALA A 162 30.16 -17.38 2.66
N GLU A 163 29.76 -18.65 2.53
CA GLU A 163 30.68 -19.78 2.36
C GLU A 163 31.45 -19.73 1.03
N THR A 164 30.83 -19.19 -0.01
CA THR A 164 31.48 -18.94 -1.31
C THR A 164 32.26 -17.62 -1.35
N GLY A 165 32.31 -16.91 -0.22
CA GLY A 165 33.25 -15.82 0.04
C GLY A 165 32.70 -14.41 -0.15
N ALA A 166 31.38 -14.20 0.00
CA ALA A 166 30.82 -12.86 0.07
C ALA A 166 31.45 -12.10 1.25
N GLU A 167 31.60 -10.79 1.07
CA GLU A 167 32.21 -9.88 2.05
C GLU A 167 31.21 -8.85 2.56
N ILE A 168 30.21 -8.51 1.75
CA ILE A 168 29.10 -7.62 2.07
C ILE A 168 27.84 -8.19 1.42
N LEU A 169 26.71 -8.17 2.12
CA LEU A 169 25.40 -8.53 1.57
C LEU A 169 24.62 -7.27 1.18
N VAL A 170 24.05 -7.25 -0.03
CA VAL A 170 23.18 -6.17 -0.51
C VAL A 170 21.86 -6.76 -0.98
N VAL A 171 20.81 -6.57 -0.19
CA VAL A 171 19.48 -7.16 -0.40
C VAL A 171 18.57 -6.13 -1.09
N PRO A 172 18.32 -6.23 -2.40
CA PRO A 172 17.29 -5.42 -3.06
C PRO A 172 15.89 -5.97 -2.72
N ASN A 173 14.97 -5.09 -2.34
CA ASN A 173 13.63 -5.47 -1.88
C ASN A 173 12.53 -4.63 -2.55
N GLY A 174 11.43 -5.30 -2.88
CA GLY A 174 10.10 -4.72 -3.08
C GLY A 174 9.18 -5.18 -1.95
N SER A 175 9.48 -4.79 -0.71
CA SER A 175 8.74 -5.24 0.47
C SER A 175 7.63 -4.27 0.83
N PRO A 176 6.34 -4.59 0.60
CA PRO A 176 5.23 -3.68 0.82
C PRO A 176 4.91 -3.55 2.32
N TYR A 177 4.38 -2.40 2.71
CA TYR A 177 3.94 -2.09 4.07
C TYR A 177 2.77 -2.98 4.52
N TYR A 178 2.82 -3.35 5.79
CA TYR A 178 1.66 -3.53 6.65
C TYR A 178 2.07 -3.03 8.04
N ARG A 179 1.11 -2.67 8.89
CA ARG A 179 1.40 -2.15 10.24
C ARG A 179 2.39 -3.04 10.99
N ASN A 180 3.47 -2.42 11.49
CA ASN A 180 4.55 -3.07 12.25
C ASN A 180 5.47 -4.03 11.44
N LYS A 181 5.48 -3.98 10.11
CA LYS A 181 6.35 -4.83 9.28
C LYS A 181 7.86 -4.57 9.46
N MET A 182 8.26 -3.35 9.85
CA MET A 182 9.67 -3.00 9.99
C MET A 182 10.41 -3.89 11.02
N ASP A 183 9.76 -4.20 12.14
CA ASP A 183 10.35 -5.09 13.15
C ASP A 183 10.53 -6.51 12.62
N THR A 184 9.57 -7.02 11.85
CA THR A 184 9.70 -8.30 11.14
C THR A 184 10.92 -8.29 10.23
N ARG A 185 11.07 -7.26 9.38
CA ARG A 185 12.22 -7.13 8.46
C ARG A 185 13.55 -7.14 9.22
N ARG A 186 13.66 -6.33 10.29
CA ARG A 186 14.87 -6.25 11.11
C ARG A 186 15.20 -7.59 11.76
N ASN A 187 14.21 -8.31 12.30
CA ASN A 187 14.43 -9.61 12.92
C ASN A 187 15.01 -10.63 11.94
N HIS A 188 14.47 -10.73 10.72
CA HIS A 188 15.04 -11.61 9.69
C HIS A 188 16.47 -11.18 9.32
N MET A 189 16.72 -9.89 9.14
CA MET A 189 18.05 -9.42 8.72
C MET A 189 19.11 -9.53 9.81
N VAL A 190 18.74 -9.35 11.09
CA VAL A 190 19.63 -9.61 12.22
C VAL A 190 20.03 -11.09 12.24
N ALA A 191 19.10 -12.02 11.99
CA ALA A 191 19.42 -13.44 11.89
C ALA A 191 20.47 -13.70 10.79
N ARG A 192 20.28 -13.14 9.59
CA ARG A 192 21.24 -13.29 8.47
C ARG A 192 22.63 -12.75 8.79
N VAL A 193 22.71 -11.60 9.44
CA VAL A 193 24.00 -10.98 9.83
C VAL A 193 24.70 -11.77 10.93
N VAL A 194 23.94 -12.36 11.86
CA VAL A 194 24.49 -13.22 12.92
C VAL A 194 25.00 -14.54 12.34
N GLU A 195 24.24 -15.17 11.44
CA GLU A 195 24.58 -16.44 10.80
C GLU A 195 25.81 -16.32 9.90
N THR A 196 25.89 -15.25 9.09
CA THR A 196 26.96 -15.06 8.11
C THR A 196 28.19 -14.32 8.64
N GLY A 197 28.02 -13.52 9.71
CA GLY A 197 29.04 -12.60 10.19
C GLY A 197 29.37 -11.46 9.21
N LEU A 198 28.54 -11.24 8.18
CA LEU A 198 28.75 -10.22 7.16
C LEU A 198 27.90 -8.96 7.44
N PRO A 199 28.38 -7.75 7.11
CA PRO A 199 27.51 -6.59 7.07
C PRO A 199 26.47 -6.75 5.96
N LEU A 200 25.25 -6.27 6.22
CA LEU A 200 24.11 -6.41 5.33
C LEU A 200 23.41 -5.07 5.11
N VAL A 201 23.11 -4.78 3.85
CA VAL A 201 22.27 -3.68 3.41
C VAL A 201 20.89 -4.21 3.04
N TYR A 202 19.85 -3.73 3.70
CA TYR A 202 18.46 -3.96 3.32
C TYR A 202 17.94 -2.74 2.55
N LEU A 203 17.93 -2.82 1.22
CA LEU A 203 17.50 -1.73 0.34
C LEU A 203 16.07 -1.96 -0.14
N ASN A 204 15.14 -1.09 0.24
CA ASN A 204 13.72 -1.24 -0.09
C ASN A 204 13.20 -0.14 -1.01
N MET A 205 12.23 -0.50 -1.85
CA MET A 205 11.46 0.43 -2.67
C MET A 205 10.63 1.38 -1.80
N VAL A 206 10.26 2.55 -2.35
CA VAL A 206 9.29 3.45 -1.74
C VAL A 206 8.19 3.85 -2.73
N GLY A 207 6.98 4.15 -2.26
CA GLY A 207 5.86 4.64 -3.07
C GLY A 207 4.67 3.68 -3.18
N GLY A 208 3.55 4.17 -3.70
CA GLY A 208 2.31 3.42 -3.90
C GLY A 208 2.23 2.73 -5.26
N GLN A 209 1.66 1.51 -5.29
CA GLN A 209 1.29 0.76 -6.48
C GLN A 209 -0.04 0.05 -6.21
N ASP A 210 -1.10 0.48 -6.90
CA ASP A 210 -2.46 -0.03 -6.71
C ASP A 210 -2.92 -0.01 -5.23
N ASP A 211 -3.06 -1.18 -4.59
CA ASP A 211 -3.43 -1.33 -3.18
C ASP A 211 -2.22 -1.29 -2.24
N GLN A 212 -1.01 -1.52 -2.76
CA GLN A 212 0.20 -1.64 -1.96
C GLN A 212 0.96 -0.31 -1.85
N VAL A 213 1.69 -0.16 -0.75
CA VAL A 213 2.66 0.91 -0.56
C VAL A 213 3.97 0.28 -0.13
N PHE A 214 5.06 0.65 -0.76
CA PHE A 214 6.41 0.37 -0.29
C PHE A 214 6.84 1.55 0.57
N ASP A 215 7.20 1.29 1.82
CA ASP A 215 7.51 2.30 2.81
C ASP A 215 8.99 2.70 2.83
N GLY A 216 9.84 2.09 1.99
CA GLY A 216 11.28 2.33 2.06
C GLY A 216 11.83 1.85 3.39
N GLY A 217 12.38 2.77 4.18
CA GLY A 217 12.99 2.46 5.48
C GLY A 217 14.21 1.57 5.34
N THR A 218 14.96 1.74 4.26
CA THR A 218 16.24 1.07 4.00
C THR A 218 17.17 1.16 5.20
N PHE A 219 17.86 0.08 5.56
CA PHE A 219 18.76 0.06 6.70
C PHE A 219 20.02 -0.77 6.45
N VAL A 220 21.05 -0.52 7.24
CA VAL A 220 22.33 -1.25 7.18
C VAL A 220 22.67 -1.81 8.55
N LEU A 221 22.99 -3.10 8.60
CA LEU A 221 23.41 -3.79 9.80
C LEU A 221 24.88 -4.21 9.65
N ASN A 222 25.67 -3.95 10.68
CA ASN A 222 26.99 -4.52 10.86
C ASN A 222 26.92 -5.87 11.57
N PRO A 223 27.99 -6.69 11.51
CA PRO A 223 28.08 -7.95 12.25
C PRO A 223 27.59 -7.82 13.70
N HIS A 224 26.96 -8.88 14.22
CA HIS A 224 26.23 -8.90 15.50
C HIS A 224 24.94 -8.06 15.54
N GLY A 225 24.45 -7.59 14.39
CA GLY A 225 23.15 -6.91 14.27
C GLY A 225 23.17 -5.44 14.67
N GLN A 226 24.35 -4.81 14.72
CA GLN A 226 24.45 -3.38 15.04
C GLN A 226 23.92 -2.53 13.89
N LEU A 227 22.90 -1.71 14.15
CA LEU A 227 22.36 -0.77 13.17
C LEU A 227 23.37 0.35 12.87
N ALA A 228 23.81 0.42 11.61
CA ALA A 228 24.78 1.41 11.14
C ALA A 228 24.12 2.60 10.41
N LEU A 229 23.00 2.37 9.71
CA LEU A 229 22.27 3.40 8.96
C LEU A 229 20.77 3.05 8.95
N GLN A 230 19.91 4.06 9.00
CA GLN A 230 18.46 3.94 8.76
C GLN A 230 18.00 5.14 7.91
N LEU A 231 17.45 4.85 6.73
CA LEU A 231 16.82 5.86 5.86
C LEU A 231 15.38 6.14 6.30
N PRO A 232 14.84 7.34 5.98
CA PRO A 232 13.45 7.67 6.28
C PRO A 232 12.47 6.73 5.57
N VAL A 233 11.28 6.58 6.14
CA VAL A 233 10.15 5.90 5.50
C VAL A 233 9.34 6.86 4.63
N PHE A 234 8.75 6.34 3.56
CA PHE A 234 7.88 7.06 2.61
C PHE A 234 8.54 8.26 1.89
N GLU A 235 9.87 8.27 1.78
CA GLU A 235 10.63 9.30 1.07
C GLU A 235 11.60 8.66 0.08
N GLU A 236 11.71 9.25 -1.11
CA GLU A 236 12.81 8.94 -2.02
C GLU A 236 14.11 9.50 -1.43
N CYS A 237 15.15 8.66 -1.37
CA CYS A 237 16.42 9.02 -0.76
C CYS A 237 17.57 8.36 -1.52
N ILE A 238 18.62 9.14 -1.78
CA ILE A 238 19.90 8.65 -2.27
C ILE A 238 20.92 8.88 -1.15
N GLN A 239 21.48 7.81 -0.61
CA GLN A 239 22.44 7.87 0.48
C GLN A 239 23.74 7.17 0.10
N HIS A 240 24.88 7.76 0.45
CA HIS A 240 26.19 7.14 0.29
C HIS A 240 26.67 6.60 1.63
N ILE A 241 27.17 5.37 1.65
CA ILE A 241 27.75 4.72 2.82
C ILE A 241 29.11 4.13 2.46
N ASN A 242 30.10 4.33 3.33
CA ASN A 242 31.39 3.68 3.20
C ASN A 242 31.42 2.42 4.05
N PHE A 243 32.05 1.38 3.51
CA PHE A 243 32.49 0.22 4.25
C PHE A 243 34.00 0.27 4.37
N THR A 244 34.51 -0.13 5.54
CA THR A 244 35.94 -0.22 5.81
C THR A 244 36.28 -1.63 6.27
N ARG A 245 37.37 -2.18 5.72
CA ARG A 245 37.89 -3.50 6.10
C ARG A 245 38.68 -3.37 7.40
N THR A 246 38.26 -4.12 8.42
CA THR A 246 38.92 -4.20 9.73
C THR A 246 39.54 -5.58 9.93
N THR A 247 40.18 -5.81 11.08
CA THR A 247 40.64 -7.14 11.48
C THR A 247 39.50 -8.13 11.66
N ASP A 248 38.30 -7.64 11.95
CA ASP A 248 37.10 -8.43 12.23
C ASP A 248 36.19 -8.55 10.99
N GLY A 249 36.69 -8.15 9.82
CA GLY A 249 35.94 -8.14 8.55
C GLY A 249 35.47 -6.75 8.13
N TRP A 250 34.58 -6.71 7.15
CA TRP A 250 34.01 -5.47 6.64
C TRP A 250 32.95 -4.91 7.59
N GLN A 251 32.97 -3.59 7.79
CA GLN A 251 31.96 -2.88 8.57
C GLN A 251 31.55 -1.62 7.83
N ALA A 252 30.26 -1.32 7.82
CA ALA A 252 29.71 -0.05 7.38
C ALA A 252 30.03 1.02 8.43
N GLU A 253 30.44 2.20 7.97
CA GLU A 253 30.58 3.38 8.82
C GLU A 253 29.21 3.82 9.36
N ALA A 254 29.21 4.40 10.56
CA ALA A 254 28.00 4.93 11.17
C ALA A 254 27.44 6.08 10.32
N GLY A 255 26.19 5.92 9.87
CA GLY A 255 25.41 6.93 9.19
C GLY A 255 24.29 7.48 10.07
N GLU A 256 23.42 8.28 9.45
CA GLU A 256 22.25 8.83 10.13
C GLU A 256 21.22 7.73 10.44
N LEU A 257 20.62 7.82 11.63
CA LEU A 257 19.52 6.97 12.03
C LEU A 257 18.23 7.79 11.95
N ALA A 258 17.56 7.75 10.80
CA ALA A 258 16.32 8.49 10.59
C ALA A 258 15.26 8.11 11.63
N HIS A 259 14.46 9.09 12.03
CA HIS A 259 13.33 8.87 12.93
C HIS A 259 12.30 7.97 12.26
N MET A 260 11.90 6.91 12.97
CA MET A 260 10.78 6.05 12.59
C MET A 260 9.52 6.59 13.28
N PRO A 261 8.51 7.07 12.51
CA PRO A 261 7.26 7.53 13.09
C PRO A 261 6.52 6.41 13.82
N ASP A 262 5.56 6.76 14.68
CA ASP A 262 4.68 5.77 15.30
C ASP A 262 3.74 5.10 14.28
N GLU A 263 3.05 4.05 14.70
CA GLU A 263 2.15 3.27 13.84
C GLU A 263 0.96 4.07 13.30
N TRP A 264 0.50 5.10 14.02
CA TRP A 264 -0.60 5.96 13.56
C TRP A 264 -0.15 6.88 12.43
N GLU A 265 1.03 7.48 12.58
CA GLU A 265 1.65 8.28 11.53
C GLU A 265 1.96 7.42 10.31
N GLN A 266 2.50 6.22 10.49
CA GLN A 266 2.82 5.33 9.38
C GLN A 266 1.58 4.90 8.61
N ASP A 267 0.48 4.52 9.28
CA ASP A 267 -0.77 4.16 8.61
C ASP A 267 -1.35 5.33 7.83
N TYR A 268 -1.41 6.52 8.44
CA TYR A 268 -1.92 7.70 7.76
C TYR A 268 -1.06 8.08 6.55
N ARG A 269 0.26 8.08 6.72
CA ARG A 269 1.22 8.35 5.65
C ARG A 269 1.16 7.31 4.54
N THR A 270 0.81 6.07 4.85
CA THR A 270 0.53 5.01 3.88
C THR A 270 -0.68 5.38 3.01
N MET A 271 -1.81 5.76 3.61
CA MET A 271 -3.01 6.16 2.87
C MET A 271 -2.80 7.39 1.99
N VAL A 272 -2.08 8.40 2.51
CA VAL A 272 -1.74 9.62 1.76
C VAL A 272 -0.79 9.30 0.59
N THR A 273 0.26 8.52 0.83
CA THR A 273 1.22 8.10 -0.22
C THR A 273 0.52 7.27 -1.30
N ALA A 274 -0.33 6.32 -0.89
CA ALA A 274 -1.07 5.47 -1.82
C ALA A 274 -1.96 6.28 -2.75
N LEU A 275 -2.77 7.21 -2.19
CA LEU A 275 -3.64 8.06 -3.00
C LEU A 275 -2.83 9.00 -3.92
N ARG A 276 -1.78 9.63 -3.39
CA ARG A 276 -0.92 10.54 -4.16
C ARG A 276 -0.32 9.83 -5.37
N ASP A 277 0.24 8.65 -5.16
CA ASP A 277 0.88 7.88 -6.22
C ASP A 277 -0.13 7.23 -7.16
N TYR A 278 -1.27 6.75 -6.67
CA TYR A 278 -2.34 6.25 -7.52
C TYR A 278 -2.76 7.33 -8.52
N MET A 279 -3.02 8.55 -8.04
CA MET A 279 -3.38 9.70 -8.89
C MET A 279 -2.25 10.10 -9.84
N GLY A 280 -1.02 10.26 -9.32
CA GLY A 280 0.14 10.67 -10.09
C GLY A 280 0.49 9.70 -11.21
N LYS A 281 0.49 8.39 -10.93
CA LYS A 281 0.88 7.32 -11.86
C LYS A 281 -0.21 6.98 -12.88
N THR A 282 -1.49 7.14 -12.52
CA THR A 282 -2.61 6.95 -13.48
C THR A 282 -2.92 8.20 -14.30
N GLY A 283 -2.38 9.36 -13.91
CA GLY A 283 -2.52 10.63 -14.64
C GLY A 283 -3.67 11.52 -14.19
N PHE A 284 -4.50 11.07 -13.23
CA PHE A 284 -5.53 11.92 -12.63
C PHE A 284 -4.91 13.07 -11.83
N LYS A 285 -5.61 14.21 -11.78
CA LYS A 285 -5.14 15.43 -11.11
C LYS A 285 -6.05 15.91 -9.98
N LYS A 286 -7.31 15.49 -9.99
CA LYS A 286 -8.34 15.95 -9.06
C LYS A 286 -9.24 14.80 -8.64
N VAL A 287 -9.80 14.91 -7.44
CA VAL A 287 -10.74 13.93 -6.90
C VAL A 287 -12.10 14.56 -6.64
N VAL A 288 -13.13 13.72 -6.67
CA VAL A 288 -14.47 14.04 -6.20
C VAL A 288 -14.90 12.99 -5.18
N LEU A 289 -15.59 13.42 -4.13
CA LEU A 289 -16.21 12.51 -3.16
C LEU A 289 -17.52 13.06 -2.61
N GLY A 290 -18.38 12.14 -2.16
CA GLY A 290 -19.53 12.51 -1.34
C GLY A 290 -19.08 12.84 0.08
N LEU A 291 -19.49 14.00 0.60
CA LEU A 291 -19.21 14.41 1.98
C LEU A 291 -20.52 14.36 2.76
N SER A 292 -20.71 13.29 3.56
CA SER A 292 -21.97 13.04 4.27
C SER A 292 -22.10 13.83 5.58
N GLY A 293 -21.00 14.44 6.05
CA GLY A 293 -20.87 14.96 7.40
C GLY A 293 -20.48 13.87 8.41
N GLY A 294 -20.39 12.61 8.00
CA GLY A 294 -19.88 11.50 8.81
C GLY A 294 -18.35 11.38 8.77
N ILE A 295 -17.80 10.69 9.76
CA ILE A 295 -16.36 10.57 9.99
C ILE A 295 -15.58 9.98 8.82
N ASP A 296 -16.12 8.97 8.12
CA ASP A 296 -15.37 8.27 7.06
C ASP A 296 -15.14 9.18 5.85
N SER A 297 -16.17 9.91 5.44
CA SER A 297 -16.04 10.90 4.37
C SER A 297 -15.15 12.08 4.76
N ALA A 298 -15.15 12.48 6.03
CA ALA A 298 -14.29 13.53 6.54
C ALA A 298 -12.80 13.14 6.52
N ILE A 299 -12.46 11.92 6.95
CA ILE A 299 -11.07 11.45 6.89
C ILE A 299 -10.60 11.24 5.45
N VAL A 300 -11.46 10.76 4.54
CA VAL A 300 -11.10 10.61 3.13
C VAL A 300 -10.88 11.98 2.46
N ALA A 301 -11.72 12.97 2.76
CA ALA A 301 -11.48 14.35 2.31
C ALA A 301 -10.15 14.88 2.83
N THR A 302 -9.84 14.61 4.10
CA THR A 302 -8.60 15.06 4.75
C THR A 302 -7.36 14.40 4.13
N ILE A 303 -7.39 13.08 3.95
CA ILE A 303 -6.32 12.32 3.26
C ILE A 303 -6.13 12.85 1.83
N ALA A 304 -7.23 13.12 1.11
CA ALA A 304 -7.16 13.67 -0.24
C ALA A 304 -6.55 15.07 -0.27
N CYS A 305 -6.95 15.97 0.64
CA CYS A 305 -6.40 17.32 0.69
C CYS A 305 -4.91 17.28 1.14
N ASP A 306 -4.49 16.34 2.00
CA ASP A 306 -3.07 16.12 2.35
C ASP A 306 -2.24 15.48 1.23
N ALA A 307 -2.85 14.64 0.39
CA ALA A 307 -2.20 13.98 -0.74
C ALA A 307 -2.02 14.89 -1.95
N LEU A 308 -3.03 15.73 -2.24
CA LEU A 308 -3.19 16.43 -3.52
C LEU A 308 -3.30 17.95 -3.41
N GLY A 309 -3.45 18.50 -2.20
CA GLY A 309 -3.80 19.91 -2.00
C GLY A 309 -5.30 20.16 -2.11
N ALA A 310 -5.80 21.12 -1.32
CA ALA A 310 -7.21 21.39 -1.16
C ALA A 310 -7.92 21.80 -2.47
N GLU A 311 -7.21 22.50 -3.36
CA GLU A 311 -7.71 22.96 -4.66
C GLU A 311 -7.99 21.82 -5.66
N ASN A 312 -7.49 20.63 -5.37
CA ASN A 312 -7.66 19.43 -6.19
C ASN A 312 -8.71 18.46 -5.62
N VAL A 313 -9.44 18.87 -4.58
CA VAL A 313 -10.48 18.06 -3.91
C VAL A 313 -11.85 18.74 -4.02
N ARG A 314 -12.80 18.04 -4.64
CA ARG A 314 -14.23 18.40 -4.64
C ARG A 314 -14.99 17.52 -3.67
N CYS A 315 -15.64 18.15 -2.70
CA CYS A 315 -16.60 17.54 -1.80
C CYS A 315 -18.02 17.90 -2.25
N VAL A 316 -18.91 16.92 -2.29
CA VAL A 316 -20.31 17.13 -2.68
C VAL A 316 -21.23 16.62 -1.58
N MET A 317 -22.06 17.49 -1.03
CA MET A 317 -23.14 17.11 -0.11
C MET A 317 -24.40 16.77 -0.91
N LEU A 318 -24.90 15.54 -0.76
CA LEU A 318 -26.03 15.00 -1.53
C LEU A 318 -27.22 14.63 -0.61
N PRO A 319 -27.91 15.61 -0.01
CA PRO A 319 -28.89 15.35 1.03
C PRO A 319 -30.20 14.82 0.48
N SER A 320 -30.87 14.02 1.31
CA SER A 320 -32.28 13.64 1.17
C SER A 320 -33.11 14.32 2.26
N GLU A 321 -34.40 14.03 2.31
CA GLU A 321 -35.30 14.50 3.38
C GLU A 321 -34.96 13.93 4.77
N TYR A 322 -34.15 12.86 4.85
CA TYR A 322 -33.71 12.28 6.11
C TYR A 322 -32.36 12.85 6.60
N THR A 323 -31.68 13.65 5.79
CA THR A 323 -30.39 14.25 6.16
C THR A 323 -30.60 15.30 7.24
N SER A 324 -29.92 15.14 8.37
CA SER A 324 -30.05 16.06 9.51
C SER A 324 -29.35 17.40 9.23
N GLN A 325 -29.84 18.48 9.86
CA GLN A 325 -29.16 19.79 9.79
C GLN A 325 -27.74 19.70 10.34
N GLU A 326 -27.52 18.86 11.37
CA GLU A 326 -26.19 18.63 11.94
C GLU A 326 -25.22 18.04 10.91
N SER A 327 -25.65 17.07 10.11
CA SER A 327 -24.85 16.49 9.03
C SER A 327 -24.54 17.49 7.91
N LEU A 328 -25.48 18.40 7.57
CA LEU A 328 -25.23 19.50 6.63
C LEU A 328 -24.16 20.46 7.15
N ASP A 329 -24.29 20.89 8.42
CA ASP A 329 -23.37 21.81 9.06
C ASP A 329 -21.97 21.19 9.21
N ASP A 330 -21.90 19.90 9.54
CA ASP A 330 -20.66 19.13 9.67
C ASP A 330 -19.91 18.99 8.36
N ALA A 331 -20.61 18.62 7.29
CA ALA A 331 -20.00 18.51 5.96
C ALA A 331 -19.43 19.86 5.52
N GLU A 332 -20.19 20.95 5.70
CA GLU A 332 -19.73 22.29 5.36
C GLU A 332 -18.54 22.72 6.23
N ALA A 333 -18.55 22.40 7.53
CA ALA A 333 -17.47 22.72 8.46
C ALA A 333 -16.15 22.02 8.06
N VAL A 334 -16.20 20.73 7.74
CA VAL A 334 -15.03 19.96 7.25
C VAL A 334 -14.51 20.57 5.96
N ALA A 335 -15.37 20.82 4.98
CA ALA A 335 -14.95 21.38 3.70
C ALA A 335 -14.31 22.78 3.85
N LYS A 336 -14.87 23.63 4.71
CA LYS A 336 -14.31 24.95 5.05
C LYS A 336 -12.97 24.85 5.76
N ALA A 337 -12.84 23.96 6.74
CA ALA A 337 -11.60 23.78 7.49
C ALA A 337 -10.45 23.27 6.61
N LEU A 338 -10.76 22.38 5.65
CA LEU A 338 -9.80 21.90 4.67
C LEU A 338 -9.52 22.89 3.52
N GLY A 339 -10.45 23.82 3.26
CA GLY A 339 -10.38 24.74 2.11
C GLY A 339 -10.71 24.09 0.77
N CYS A 340 -11.40 22.95 0.79
CA CYS A 340 -11.69 22.14 -0.40
C CYS A 340 -13.00 22.63 -1.08
N HIS A 341 -13.17 22.41 -2.38
CA HIS A 341 -14.36 22.88 -3.11
C HIS A 341 -15.61 22.14 -2.64
N TYR A 342 -16.69 22.86 -2.33
CA TYR A 342 -17.91 22.28 -1.75
C TYR A 342 -19.14 22.59 -2.61
N ASP A 343 -19.81 21.55 -3.08
CA ASP A 343 -21.06 21.63 -3.83
C ASP A 343 -22.22 21.03 -3.02
N TYR A 344 -23.43 21.59 -3.21
CA TYR A 344 -24.66 21.13 -2.58
C TYR A 344 -25.65 20.65 -3.65
N VAL A 345 -25.95 19.34 -3.67
CA VAL A 345 -26.73 18.69 -4.74
C VAL A 345 -27.81 17.77 -4.14
N PRO A 346 -28.98 18.29 -3.74
CA PRO A 346 -30.06 17.49 -3.17
C PRO A 346 -30.58 16.40 -4.12
N ILE A 347 -30.88 15.23 -3.58
CA ILE A 347 -31.36 14.08 -4.38
C ILE A 347 -32.88 13.95 -4.43
N ALA A 348 -33.62 14.81 -3.73
CA ALA A 348 -35.08 14.70 -3.55
C ALA A 348 -35.85 14.59 -4.87
N GLN A 349 -35.51 15.40 -5.88
CA GLN A 349 -36.19 15.37 -7.18
C GLN A 349 -35.90 14.07 -7.95
N GLY A 350 -34.64 13.61 -7.94
CA GLY A 350 -34.25 12.35 -8.57
C GLY A 350 -34.91 11.16 -7.88
N ARG A 351 -34.99 11.18 -6.54
CA ARG A 351 -35.67 10.16 -5.75
C ARG A 351 -37.15 10.10 -6.06
N ALA A 352 -37.84 11.25 -6.08
CA ALA A 352 -39.26 11.32 -6.39
C ALA A 352 -39.55 10.72 -7.77
N ALA A 353 -38.79 11.12 -8.80
CA ALA A 353 -38.96 10.61 -10.16
C ALA A 353 -38.79 9.08 -10.26
N ILE A 354 -37.79 8.51 -9.57
CA ILE A 354 -37.59 7.05 -9.54
C ILE A 354 -38.73 6.37 -8.77
N THR A 355 -39.14 6.93 -7.64
CA THR A 355 -40.22 6.39 -6.81
C THR A 355 -41.54 6.36 -7.60
N ASP A 356 -41.90 7.46 -8.27
CA ASP A 356 -43.11 7.55 -9.10
C ASP A 356 -43.07 6.55 -10.27
N THR A 357 -41.90 6.34 -10.86
CA THR A 357 -41.71 5.38 -11.95
C THR A 357 -41.92 3.93 -11.48
N LEU A 358 -41.49 3.61 -10.26
CA LEU A 358 -41.59 2.26 -9.69
C LEU A 358 -42.90 2.01 -8.94
N ALA A 359 -43.66 3.05 -8.59
CA ALA A 359 -44.88 2.95 -7.80
C ALA A 359 -45.89 1.91 -8.32
N PRO A 360 -46.19 1.80 -9.63
CA PRO A 360 -47.09 0.76 -10.13
C PRO A 360 -46.57 -0.68 -9.94
N LEU A 361 -45.24 -0.85 -9.87
CA LEU A 361 -44.61 -2.16 -9.67
C LEU A 361 -44.50 -2.54 -8.19
N PHE A 362 -44.49 -1.55 -7.29
CA PHE A 362 -44.39 -1.73 -5.84
C PHE A 362 -45.75 -1.72 -5.13
N GLU A 363 -46.85 -1.65 -5.88
CA GLU A 363 -48.20 -1.62 -5.32
C GLU A 363 -48.45 -2.78 -4.34
N GLY A 364 -48.90 -2.44 -3.12
CA GLY A 364 -49.18 -3.41 -2.06
C GLY A 364 -47.95 -3.97 -1.33
N ARG A 365 -46.76 -3.38 -1.52
CA ARG A 365 -45.55 -3.69 -0.75
C ARG A 365 -45.20 -2.55 0.21
N ASP A 366 -44.73 -2.92 1.40
CA ASP A 366 -44.19 -1.96 2.37
C ASP A 366 -42.78 -1.50 1.94
N ALA A 367 -42.40 -0.29 2.32
CA ALA A 367 -41.05 0.21 2.10
C ALA A 367 -40.02 -0.63 2.87
N ASP A 368 -38.87 -0.89 2.25
CA ASP A 368 -37.79 -1.68 2.83
C ASP A 368 -36.42 -1.11 2.42
N VAL A 369 -35.37 -1.94 2.47
CA VAL A 369 -34.01 -1.58 2.05
C VAL A 369 -33.93 -1.09 0.59
N THR A 370 -34.96 -1.34 -0.22
CA THR A 370 -35.07 -0.88 -1.61
C THR A 370 -35.07 0.65 -1.69
N GLU A 371 -35.93 1.33 -0.92
CA GLU A 371 -36.04 2.79 -0.91
C GLU A 371 -34.77 3.45 -0.35
N GLU A 372 -34.13 2.84 0.65
CA GLU A 372 -32.83 3.25 1.19
C GLU A 372 -31.74 3.15 0.11
N ASN A 373 -31.67 2.01 -0.59
CA ASN A 373 -30.66 1.77 -1.62
C ASN A 373 -30.84 2.67 -2.86
N ILE A 374 -32.06 3.10 -3.20
CA ILE A 374 -32.30 4.07 -4.28
C ILE A 374 -31.58 5.38 -3.99
N GLN A 375 -31.61 5.86 -2.74
CA GLN A 375 -30.91 7.07 -2.34
C GLN A 375 -29.40 6.92 -2.52
N SER A 376 -28.81 5.83 -2.01
CA SER A 376 -27.37 5.57 -2.15
C SER A 376 -26.94 5.50 -3.62
N ARG A 377 -27.70 4.77 -4.48
CA ARG A 377 -27.41 4.67 -5.92
C ARG A 377 -27.55 5.99 -6.67
N LEU A 378 -28.51 6.83 -6.29
CA LEU A 378 -28.64 8.18 -6.84
C LEU A 378 -27.42 9.04 -6.53
N ARG A 379 -26.90 8.98 -5.29
CA ARG A 379 -25.67 9.69 -4.92
C ARG A 379 -24.48 9.20 -5.76
N GLY A 380 -24.32 7.88 -5.88
CA GLY A 380 -23.28 7.28 -6.74
C GLY A 380 -23.39 7.72 -8.20
N LEU A 381 -24.61 7.75 -8.77
CA LEU A 381 -24.86 8.21 -10.13
C LEU A 381 -24.42 9.67 -10.34
N LEU A 382 -24.78 10.56 -9.42
CA LEU A 382 -24.44 11.99 -9.52
C LEU A 382 -22.93 12.21 -9.39
N LEU A 383 -22.27 11.53 -8.44
CA LEU A 383 -20.83 11.61 -8.28
C LEU A 383 -20.07 11.07 -9.50
N MET A 384 -20.51 9.96 -10.08
CA MET A 384 -19.94 9.44 -11.32
C MET A 384 -20.19 10.37 -12.52
N ALA A 385 -21.35 11.05 -12.57
CA ALA A 385 -21.62 12.03 -13.61
C ALA A 385 -20.65 13.22 -13.52
N LEU A 386 -20.33 13.69 -12.31
CA LEU A 386 -19.32 14.72 -12.06
C LEU A 386 -17.93 14.23 -12.45
N SER A 387 -17.53 13.04 -11.99
CA SER A 387 -16.27 12.39 -12.36
C SER A 387 -16.10 12.33 -13.88
N ASN A 388 -17.10 11.85 -14.62
CA ASN A 388 -17.09 11.78 -16.08
C ASN A 388 -17.01 13.16 -16.75
N LYS A 389 -17.67 14.17 -16.18
CA LYS A 389 -17.73 15.52 -16.75
C LYS A 389 -16.41 16.27 -16.59
N PHE A 390 -15.76 16.11 -15.45
CA PHE A 390 -14.60 16.90 -15.04
C PHE A 390 -13.28 16.12 -15.05
N GLY A 391 -13.32 14.81 -15.30
CA GLY A 391 -12.14 13.95 -15.27
C GLY A 391 -11.57 13.77 -13.86
N GLU A 392 -12.42 13.85 -12.84
CA GLU A 392 -12.05 13.75 -11.43
C GLU A 392 -12.16 12.28 -10.97
N MET A 393 -11.21 11.78 -10.20
CA MET A 393 -11.27 10.42 -9.64
C MET A 393 -12.32 10.38 -8.52
N LEU A 394 -13.34 9.52 -8.64
CA LEU A 394 -14.31 9.33 -7.56
C LEU A 394 -13.71 8.47 -6.44
N LEU A 395 -13.57 9.05 -5.25
CA LEU A 395 -13.16 8.32 -4.06
C LEU A 395 -14.37 7.76 -3.33
N THR A 396 -14.28 6.49 -2.92
CA THR A 396 -15.25 5.87 -2.00
C THR A 396 -14.76 5.99 -0.55
N THR A 397 -15.69 5.91 0.40
CA THR A 397 -15.44 6.21 1.82
C THR A 397 -15.74 5.03 2.75
N GLY A 398 -15.93 3.82 2.22
CA GLY A 398 -16.22 2.65 3.06
C GLY A 398 -14.98 2.17 3.80
N ASN A 399 -15.09 1.97 5.12
CA ASN A 399 -13.99 1.43 5.95
C ASN A 399 -13.97 -0.12 5.94
N LYS A 400 -12.92 -0.73 6.51
CA LYS A 400 -12.74 -2.19 6.52
C LYS A 400 -13.89 -2.91 7.20
N SER A 401 -14.47 -2.33 8.26
CA SER A 401 -15.60 -2.91 9.00
C SER A 401 -16.82 -3.03 8.10
N GLU A 402 -17.21 -1.94 7.45
CA GLU A 402 -18.34 -1.89 6.51
C GLU A 402 -18.14 -2.82 5.31
N VAL A 403 -16.94 -2.82 4.74
CA VAL A 403 -16.55 -3.70 3.62
C VAL A 403 -16.59 -5.17 4.04
N ALA A 404 -16.18 -5.50 5.26
CA ALA A 404 -16.17 -6.87 5.79
C ALA A 404 -17.58 -7.43 5.92
N VAL A 405 -18.50 -6.71 6.57
CA VAL A 405 -19.87 -7.21 6.76
C VAL A 405 -20.80 -6.87 5.60
N GLY A 406 -20.33 -6.10 4.61
CA GLY A 406 -21.10 -5.64 3.46
C GLY A 406 -22.21 -4.67 3.83
N TYR A 407 -21.96 -3.84 4.84
CA TYR A 407 -22.83 -2.73 5.23
C TYR A 407 -22.63 -1.56 4.24
N ALA A 408 -23.04 -1.82 2.99
CA ALA A 408 -22.74 -1.01 1.83
C ALA A 408 -23.76 -1.29 0.71
N THR A 409 -23.98 -0.30 -0.15
CA THR A 409 -24.86 -0.39 -1.32
C THR A 409 -24.04 -0.53 -2.60
N ILE A 410 -24.20 -1.65 -3.31
CA ILE A 410 -23.59 -1.81 -4.64
C ILE A 410 -24.14 -0.72 -5.57
N TYR A 411 -23.21 -0.04 -6.26
CA TYR A 411 -23.43 1.09 -7.16
C TYR A 411 -23.94 2.38 -6.47
N GLY A 412 -23.94 2.39 -5.13
CA GLY A 412 -24.18 3.57 -4.31
C GLY A 412 -22.89 4.07 -3.69
N ASP A 413 -22.76 3.94 -2.37
CA ASP A 413 -21.55 4.25 -1.59
C ASP A 413 -20.29 3.47 -2.02
N MET A 414 -20.46 2.31 -2.67
CA MET A 414 -19.35 1.55 -3.25
C MET A 414 -18.87 2.09 -4.62
N ASN A 415 -19.54 3.10 -5.19
CA ASN A 415 -19.25 3.59 -6.52
C ASN A 415 -18.03 4.52 -6.52
N GLY A 416 -16.93 4.11 -7.16
CA GLY A 416 -15.74 4.92 -7.31
C GLY A 416 -14.55 4.14 -7.86
N GLY A 417 -13.43 4.83 -8.06
CA GLY A 417 -12.21 4.27 -8.63
C GLY A 417 -11.10 3.99 -7.62
N TYR A 418 -11.15 4.59 -6.42
CA TYR A 418 -10.18 4.31 -5.35
C TYR A 418 -10.79 4.51 -3.96
N ASN A 419 -10.25 3.84 -2.94
CA ASN A 419 -10.65 3.96 -1.55
C ASN A 419 -9.43 4.06 -0.62
N PRO A 420 -9.09 5.26 -0.10
CA PRO A 420 -7.94 5.42 0.77
C PRO A 420 -8.02 4.67 2.10
N ILE A 421 -9.22 4.36 2.60
CA ILE A 421 -9.43 3.79 3.94
C ILE A 421 -10.00 2.38 3.93
N LYS A 422 -9.99 1.71 2.76
CA LYS A 422 -10.61 0.39 2.54
C LYS A 422 -10.19 -0.67 3.55
N ASP A 423 -8.93 -0.60 4.01
CA ASP A 423 -8.33 -1.57 4.91
C ASP A 423 -8.11 -1.01 6.34
N MET A 424 -8.82 0.06 6.71
CA MET A 424 -8.84 0.61 8.06
C MET A 424 -10.15 0.27 8.78
N TYR A 425 -10.08 -0.40 9.92
CA TYR A 425 -11.25 -0.66 10.78
C TYR A 425 -11.86 0.63 11.34
N LYS A 426 -13.17 0.65 11.60
CA LYS A 426 -13.90 1.83 12.08
C LYS A 426 -13.30 2.41 13.37
N THR A 427 -12.94 1.56 14.33
CA THR A 427 -12.25 1.98 15.56
C THR A 427 -10.96 2.75 15.26
N ARG A 428 -10.19 2.31 14.27
CA ARG A 428 -8.98 3.00 13.80
C ARG A 428 -9.28 4.27 13.00
N VAL A 429 -10.43 4.38 12.34
CA VAL A 429 -10.87 5.65 11.71
C VAL A 429 -10.97 6.75 12.78
N PHE A 430 -11.64 6.48 13.91
CA PHE A 430 -11.76 7.45 15.01
C PHE A 430 -10.40 7.91 15.54
N GLU A 431 -9.51 6.97 15.85
CA GLU A 431 -8.18 7.28 16.37
C GLU A 431 -7.31 8.02 15.35
N THR A 432 -7.41 7.67 14.07
CA THR A 432 -6.67 8.34 13.00
C THR A 432 -7.14 9.78 12.78
N CYS A 433 -8.45 10.05 12.88
CA CYS A 433 -8.97 11.43 12.86
C CYS A 433 -8.42 12.26 14.02
N ARG A 434 -8.42 11.71 15.23
CA ARG A 434 -7.86 12.38 16.42
C ARG A 434 -6.36 12.63 16.26
N TRP A 435 -5.63 11.61 15.80
CA TRP A 435 -4.20 11.72 15.51
C TRP A 435 -3.94 12.82 14.47
N ARG A 436 -4.68 12.86 13.36
CA ARG A 436 -4.47 13.87 12.32
C ARG A 436 -4.82 15.28 12.77
N ASN A 437 -5.84 15.49 13.59
CA ASN A 437 -6.10 16.82 14.16
C ASN A 437 -4.99 17.28 15.10
N ALA A 438 -4.39 16.34 15.85
CA ALA A 438 -3.30 16.64 16.78
C ALA A 438 -1.93 16.80 16.08
N ASN A 439 -1.79 16.32 14.84
CA ASN A 439 -0.52 16.25 14.13
C ASN A 439 -0.60 16.87 12.74
N HIS A 440 0.34 17.75 12.43
CA HIS A 440 0.64 18.19 11.08
C HIS A 440 2.13 17.94 10.78
N ARG A 441 2.46 17.67 9.53
CA ARG A 441 3.82 17.35 9.07
C ARG A 441 4.05 18.02 7.72
N ASP A 442 5.31 18.28 7.38
CA ASP A 442 5.68 18.98 6.14
C ASP A 442 5.26 18.26 4.85
N TRP A 443 5.04 16.93 4.92
CA TRP A 443 4.56 16.12 3.79
C TRP A 443 3.02 16.16 3.61
N MET A 444 2.29 16.80 4.52
CA MET A 444 0.84 17.00 4.45
C MET A 444 0.54 18.31 3.72
N MET A 445 -0.09 18.23 2.55
CA MET A 445 -0.44 19.42 1.75
C MET A 445 -1.67 20.16 2.27
N GLY A 446 -2.48 19.53 3.13
CA GLY A 446 -3.67 20.13 3.73
C GLY A 446 -3.30 21.07 4.88
N PRO A 447 -4.27 21.86 5.36
CA PRO A 447 -4.03 22.81 6.43
C PRO A 447 -3.65 22.12 7.76
N ALA A 448 -2.88 22.84 8.57
CA ALA A 448 -2.56 22.43 9.93
C ALA A 448 -3.73 22.71 10.88
N GLY A 449 -3.75 22.01 12.02
CA GLY A 449 -4.76 22.17 13.07
C GLY A 449 -5.95 21.22 12.92
N GLU A 450 -7.05 21.60 13.56
CA GLU A 450 -8.29 20.83 13.60
C GLU A 450 -9.05 20.98 12.29
N VAL A 451 -8.94 19.97 11.43
CA VAL A 451 -9.58 19.94 10.10
C VAL A 451 -10.82 19.05 10.07
N ILE A 452 -10.94 18.14 11.03
CA ILE A 452 -12.14 17.32 11.26
C ILE A 452 -12.75 17.75 12.60
N PRO A 453 -13.88 18.48 12.64
CA PRO A 453 -14.44 18.95 13.90
C PRO A 453 -14.70 17.81 14.90
N PRO A 454 -14.43 17.97 16.22
CA PRO A 454 -14.64 16.93 17.23
C PRO A 454 -16.05 16.36 17.24
N ARG A 455 -17.06 17.21 16.96
CA ARG A 455 -18.45 16.80 16.74
C ARG A 455 -18.61 15.71 15.67
N VAL A 456 -17.84 15.78 14.58
CA VAL A 456 -17.84 14.77 13.50
C VAL A 456 -17.21 13.45 13.98
N ILE A 457 -16.25 13.52 14.89
CA ILE A 457 -15.54 12.36 15.44
C ILE A 457 -16.38 11.68 16.52
N ASP A 458 -16.99 12.45 17.41
CA ASP A 458 -17.64 11.90 18.61
C ASP A 458 -19.12 11.57 18.41
N LYS A 459 -19.71 11.93 17.26
CA LYS A 459 -21.10 11.57 16.96
C LYS A 459 -21.25 10.08 16.60
N PRO A 460 -22.37 9.45 16.98
CA PRO A 460 -22.66 8.07 16.59
C PRO A 460 -22.71 7.89 15.06
N PRO A 461 -22.13 6.81 14.50
CA PRO A 461 -22.22 6.49 13.08
C PRO A 461 -23.66 6.26 12.59
N SER A 462 -23.98 6.81 11.41
CA SER A 462 -25.26 6.62 10.72
C SER A 462 -25.15 6.86 9.22
N ALA A 463 -25.95 6.15 8.43
CA ALA A 463 -26.09 6.33 6.99
C ALA A 463 -27.21 7.32 6.58
N GLU A 464 -28.07 7.74 7.51
CA GLU A 464 -29.21 8.67 7.31
C GLU A 464 -30.06 8.35 6.06
N LEU A 465 -30.42 7.07 5.87
CA LEU A 465 -31.27 6.60 4.76
C LEU A 465 -32.76 6.47 5.14
N ARG A 466 -33.06 6.49 6.44
CA ARG A 466 -34.41 6.50 7.02
C ARG A 466 -34.40 7.26 8.36
N GLU A 467 -35.60 7.57 8.88
CA GLU A 467 -35.75 8.26 10.17
C GLU A 467 -35.02 7.53 11.32
N ASP A 468 -34.30 8.30 12.13
CA ASP A 468 -33.57 7.88 13.35
C ASP A 468 -32.62 6.67 13.19
N GLN A 469 -32.09 6.43 11.98
CA GLN A 469 -31.20 5.29 11.69
C GLN A 469 -29.88 5.37 12.47
N LYS A 470 -29.45 4.24 13.04
CA LYS A 470 -28.08 4.03 13.56
C LYS A 470 -27.49 2.74 12.99
N ASP A 471 -26.18 2.69 12.84
CA ASP A 471 -25.50 1.46 12.38
C ASP A 471 -25.70 0.29 13.34
N GLU A 472 -25.72 0.59 14.64
CA GLU A 472 -25.96 -0.37 15.73
C GLU A 472 -27.37 -0.99 15.72
N ASP A 473 -28.30 -0.45 14.91
CA ASP A 473 -29.61 -1.09 14.70
C ASP A 473 -29.45 -2.47 14.01
N SER A 474 -28.37 -2.66 13.24
CA SER A 474 -28.12 -3.87 12.45
C SER A 474 -26.84 -4.60 12.84
N LEU A 475 -25.84 -3.86 13.33
CA LEU A 475 -24.50 -4.34 13.66
C LEU A 475 -24.23 -4.31 15.17
N PRO A 476 -23.28 -5.11 15.67
CA PRO A 476 -22.74 -4.92 17.02
C PRO A 476 -22.03 -3.55 17.10
N PRO A 477 -21.82 -3.01 18.32
CA PRO A 477 -20.91 -1.88 18.53
C PRO A 477 -19.56 -2.11 17.85
N TYR A 478 -18.99 -1.06 17.26
CA TYR A 478 -17.81 -1.18 16.39
C TYR A 478 -16.56 -1.71 17.11
N ASP A 479 -16.40 -1.45 18.40
CA ASP A 479 -15.30 -2.01 19.20
C ASP A 479 -15.38 -3.54 19.30
N VAL A 480 -16.59 -4.07 19.50
CA VAL A 480 -16.86 -5.52 19.52
C VAL A 480 -16.76 -6.10 18.11
N LEU A 481 -17.37 -5.43 17.12
CA LEU A 481 -17.36 -5.88 15.73
C LEU A 481 -15.93 -5.97 15.18
N ASP A 482 -15.13 -4.92 15.34
CA ASP A 482 -13.76 -4.86 14.81
C ASP A 482 -12.85 -5.88 15.47
N ALA A 483 -13.04 -6.17 16.76
CA ALA A 483 -12.28 -7.22 17.44
C ALA A 483 -12.61 -8.62 16.89
N ILE A 484 -13.91 -8.91 16.68
CA ILE A 484 -14.34 -10.16 16.03
C ILE A 484 -13.81 -10.24 14.60
N LEU A 485 -13.90 -9.15 13.83
CA LEU A 485 -13.40 -9.10 12.45
C LEU A 485 -11.89 -9.29 12.39
N THR A 486 -11.12 -8.69 13.31
CA THR A 486 -9.67 -8.88 13.38
C THR A 486 -9.35 -10.36 13.59
N GLY A 487 -10.04 -11.01 14.53
CA GLY A 487 -9.84 -12.45 14.76
C GLY A 487 -10.21 -13.32 13.56
N LEU A 488 -11.41 -13.11 12.97
CA LEU A 488 -11.89 -13.92 11.85
C LEU A 488 -11.12 -13.67 10.54
N VAL A 489 -10.66 -12.45 10.30
CA VAL A 489 -10.10 -12.02 9.01
C VAL A 489 -8.58 -11.94 9.04
N ASP A 490 -8.00 -11.21 10.01
CA ASP A 490 -6.56 -10.94 10.05
C ASP A 490 -5.77 -12.05 10.76
N ASP A 491 -6.35 -12.66 11.80
CA ASP A 491 -5.72 -13.72 12.60
C ASP A 491 -6.14 -15.14 12.17
N GLU A 492 -7.10 -15.29 11.24
CA GLU A 492 -7.66 -16.57 10.77
C GLU A 492 -8.15 -17.49 11.91
N LYS A 493 -8.68 -16.90 12.99
CA LYS A 493 -9.28 -17.63 14.12
C LYS A 493 -10.59 -18.28 13.72
N SER A 494 -10.86 -19.45 14.30
CA SER A 494 -12.17 -20.10 14.21
C SER A 494 -13.21 -19.43 15.11
N VAL A 495 -14.48 -19.78 14.94
CA VAL A 495 -15.54 -19.31 15.84
C VAL A 495 -15.31 -19.80 17.27
N ALA A 496 -14.87 -21.05 17.46
CA ALA A 496 -14.50 -21.56 18.78
C ALA A 496 -13.35 -20.80 19.44
N ASP A 497 -12.33 -20.39 18.67
CA ASP A 497 -11.21 -19.60 19.21
C ASP A 497 -11.71 -18.24 19.74
N LEU A 498 -12.59 -17.57 19.00
CA LEU A 498 -13.17 -16.30 19.45
C LEU A 498 -14.12 -16.46 20.64
N VAL A 499 -14.86 -17.57 20.71
CA VAL A 499 -15.66 -17.87 21.92
C VAL A 499 -14.75 -18.12 23.12
N ALA A 500 -13.61 -18.79 22.93
CA ALA A 500 -12.61 -18.99 23.97
C ALA A 500 -11.96 -17.67 24.42
N ASP A 501 -11.83 -16.69 23.52
CA ASP A 501 -11.41 -15.31 23.83
C ASP A 501 -12.50 -14.50 24.58
N GLY A 502 -13.71 -15.05 24.74
CA GLY A 502 -14.78 -14.48 25.55
C GLY A 502 -15.90 -13.80 24.76
N PHE A 503 -15.92 -13.89 23.43
CA PHE A 503 -17.01 -13.36 22.61
C PHE A 503 -18.25 -14.27 22.66
N ASP A 504 -19.43 -13.68 22.59
CA ASP A 504 -20.69 -14.42 22.47
C ASP A 504 -20.74 -15.20 21.14
N ARG A 505 -21.07 -16.49 21.22
CA ARG A 505 -21.05 -17.38 20.05
C ARG A 505 -22.02 -16.95 18.95
N ASP A 506 -23.24 -16.57 19.32
CA ASP A 506 -24.27 -16.19 18.34
C ASP A 506 -23.89 -14.87 17.64
N MET A 507 -23.24 -13.96 18.37
CA MET A 507 -22.66 -12.74 17.81
C MET A 507 -21.55 -13.06 16.79
N VAL A 508 -20.58 -13.91 17.15
CA VAL A 508 -19.49 -14.29 16.25
C VAL A 508 -20.04 -14.98 14.99
N LYS A 509 -21.01 -15.89 15.14
CA LYS A 509 -21.69 -16.54 14.00
C LYS A 509 -22.44 -15.55 13.12
N LYS A 510 -23.09 -14.54 13.71
CA LYS A 510 -23.76 -13.48 12.94
C LYS A 510 -22.74 -12.71 12.09
N VAL A 511 -21.61 -12.30 12.68
CA VAL A 511 -20.55 -11.57 11.97
C VAL A 511 -19.91 -12.46 10.89
N GLU A 512 -19.57 -13.71 11.20
CA GLU A 512 -19.06 -14.69 10.22
C GLU A 512 -20.03 -14.84 9.03
N HIS A 513 -21.32 -14.98 9.31
CA HIS A 513 -22.34 -15.07 8.28
C HIS A 513 -22.33 -13.83 7.37
N LEU A 514 -22.31 -12.63 7.97
CA LEU A 514 -22.27 -11.35 7.24
C LEU A 514 -21.01 -11.23 6.36
N ILE A 515 -19.84 -11.66 6.86
CA ILE A 515 -18.61 -11.72 6.07
C ILE A 515 -18.88 -12.54 4.81
N TYR A 516 -19.31 -13.79 4.95
CA TYR A 516 -19.41 -14.68 3.79
C TYR A 516 -20.51 -14.32 2.80
N ILE A 517 -21.67 -13.81 3.24
CA ILE A 517 -22.72 -13.39 2.29
C ILE A 517 -22.36 -12.11 1.54
N SER A 518 -21.39 -11.34 2.03
CA SER A 518 -20.99 -10.05 1.45
C SER A 518 -19.83 -10.15 0.45
N GLU A 519 -19.34 -11.36 0.15
CA GLU A 519 -18.23 -11.58 -0.78
C GLU A 519 -18.51 -11.01 -2.18
N TYR A 520 -19.74 -11.16 -2.69
CA TYR A 520 -20.13 -10.63 -4.01
C TYR A 520 -20.12 -9.08 -4.08
N LYS A 521 -20.31 -8.40 -2.94
CA LYS A 521 -20.19 -6.93 -2.86
C LYS A 521 -18.71 -6.55 -2.95
N ARG A 522 -17.86 -7.18 -2.12
CA ARG A 522 -16.41 -6.89 -2.07
C ARG A 522 -15.72 -7.11 -3.40
N PHE A 523 -16.14 -8.11 -4.17
CA PHE A 523 -15.60 -8.37 -5.51
C PHE A 523 -15.79 -7.21 -6.49
N GLN A 524 -16.73 -6.29 -6.22
CA GLN A 524 -17.02 -5.10 -7.03
C GLN A 524 -16.56 -3.80 -6.37
N SER A 525 -15.90 -3.87 -5.21
CA SER A 525 -15.41 -2.69 -4.52
C SER A 525 -14.19 -2.09 -5.23
N ALA A 526 -14.06 -0.77 -5.18
CA ALA A 526 -12.87 -0.08 -5.68
C ALA A 526 -11.58 -0.63 -5.02
N PRO A 527 -10.43 -0.62 -5.71
CA PRO A 527 -9.15 -0.87 -5.05
C PRO A 527 -8.91 0.18 -3.96
N GLY A 528 -8.06 -0.14 -2.99
CA GLY A 528 -7.81 0.75 -1.87
C GLY A 528 -6.56 0.38 -1.11
N THR A 529 -6.10 1.30 -0.26
CA THR A 529 -4.84 1.14 0.45
C THR A 529 -4.87 -0.03 1.42
N ARG A 530 -3.85 -0.90 1.33
CA ARG A 530 -3.58 -2.01 2.23
C ARG A 530 -2.80 -1.54 3.47
N LEU A 531 -3.31 -1.84 4.66
CA LEU A 531 -2.70 -1.49 5.95
C LEU A 531 -2.42 -2.73 6.82
N THR A 532 -3.12 -3.83 6.55
CA THR A 532 -3.12 -5.05 7.36
C THR A 532 -2.51 -6.22 6.58
N LYS A 533 -2.36 -7.38 7.23
CA LYS A 533 -1.87 -8.60 6.59
C LYS A 533 -2.93 -9.31 5.73
N ARG A 534 -4.21 -9.04 5.96
CA ARG A 534 -5.35 -9.66 5.27
C ARG A 534 -6.32 -8.59 4.77
N SER A 535 -5.88 -7.85 3.74
CA SER A 535 -6.76 -6.92 3.06
C SER A 535 -7.78 -7.63 2.17
N PHE A 536 -8.92 -6.98 1.93
CA PHE A 536 -9.96 -7.50 1.02
C PHE A 536 -9.60 -7.23 -0.46
N TRP A 537 -8.49 -7.83 -0.89
CA TRP A 537 -8.00 -7.85 -2.27
C TRP A 537 -7.11 -9.08 -2.52
N LEU A 538 -5.81 -8.91 -2.81
CA LEU A 538 -4.91 -10.01 -3.16
C LEU A 538 -4.61 -10.95 -1.99
N ASP A 539 -4.59 -10.45 -0.74
CA ASP A 539 -4.30 -11.26 0.46
C ASP A 539 -5.38 -12.31 0.76
N ARG A 540 -6.63 -12.05 0.34
CA ARG A 540 -7.80 -12.84 0.75
C ARG A 540 -8.67 -13.19 -0.46
N ARG A 541 -8.53 -14.42 -0.95
CA ARG A 541 -9.23 -14.93 -2.14
C ARG A 541 -10.30 -15.93 -1.75
N TYR A 542 -11.54 -15.47 -1.66
CA TYR A 542 -12.67 -16.31 -1.24
C TYR A 542 -13.68 -16.52 -2.36
N PRO A 543 -14.31 -17.71 -2.45
CA PRO A 543 -15.36 -17.96 -3.42
C PRO A 543 -16.64 -17.20 -3.05
N ILE A 544 -17.25 -16.54 -4.04
CA ILE A 544 -18.58 -15.92 -3.90
C ILE A 544 -19.64 -17.00 -3.65
N VAL A 545 -19.58 -18.10 -4.38
CA VAL A 545 -20.53 -19.22 -4.25
C VAL A 545 -20.01 -20.18 -3.19
N SER A 546 -20.37 -19.96 -1.94
CA SER A 546 -19.95 -20.78 -0.80
C SER A 546 -21.08 -21.07 0.17
N ARG A 547 -21.22 -22.35 0.55
CA ARG A 547 -22.09 -22.80 1.66
C ARG A 547 -21.31 -23.15 2.92
N TRP A 548 -19.99 -23.00 2.91
CA TRP A 548 -19.17 -23.25 4.09
C TRP A 548 -19.51 -22.22 5.17
N ARG A 549 -19.77 -22.70 6.38
CA ARG A 549 -19.84 -21.93 7.62
C ARG A 549 -19.14 -22.78 8.66
N ASP A 550 -18.29 -22.18 9.48
CA ASP A 550 -17.66 -22.87 10.59
C ASP A 550 -18.77 -23.47 11.47
N PRO A 551 -18.73 -24.77 11.84
CA PRO A 551 -19.74 -25.35 12.72
C PRO A 551 -19.48 -25.09 14.20
N SER A 552 -18.27 -24.68 14.58
CA SER A 552 -17.79 -24.58 15.97
C SER A 552 -18.54 -23.54 16.80
#